data_AF-A0A6G5A0A5-F1
#
_entry.id   AF-A0A6G5A0A5-F1
#
_cell.length_a   1.000
_cell.length_b   1.000
_cell.length_c   1.000
_cell.angle_alpha   90.00
_cell.angle_beta   90.00
_cell.angle_gamma   90.00
#
_symmetry.space_group_name_H-M   'P 1'
#
loop_
_entity.id
_entity.type
_entity.pdbx_description
1 polymer ?
#
loop_
_entity_poly.entity_id
_entity_poly.type
_entity_poly.pdbx_seq_one_letter_code
_entity_poly.pdbx_strand_id
1 'polypeptide(L)'
;LVDSPGIDVSPNLDLWIDKHCLDADVFVLVANAESTLMVTEKNFFHKVSERLSKPNIFILNNRWDASASEPEIIEKVRKQHLERNLAFLVDELKVANRQQAEDRVFFVSAREVLNARLRKQQGLPQHSGIGLAEGFQGRYFEFQDFERKFEECLSKSAVKQSLSSTRKEEKRLQASCEPSWTKFMSRQHRSKRRSRPFGMSKRRGCSSRSSSCSY
;
A
#
# COMPACT_ATOMS: atom_id res chain seq x y z
N LEU A 1 -8.26 -11.32 8.63
CA LEU A 1 -9.52 -10.73 8.17
C LEU A 1 -10.26 -10.23 9.41
N VAL A 2 -10.76 -9.00 9.40
CA VAL A 2 -11.53 -8.42 10.51
C VAL A 2 -12.92 -8.15 9.97
N ASP A 3 -13.95 -8.63 10.68
CA ASP A 3 -15.34 -8.31 10.37
C ASP A 3 -15.81 -7.15 11.26
N SER A 4 -16.59 -6.23 10.69
CA SER A 4 -17.07 -5.05 11.38
C SER A 4 -18.55 -5.19 11.73
N PRO A 5 -19.03 -4.60 12.83
CA PRO A 5 -20.47 -4.39 13.01
C PRO A 5 -21.05 -3.63 11.80
N GLY A 6 -22.34 -3.84 11.51
CA GLY A 6 -23.02 -3.11 10.43
C GLY A 6 -22.87 -1.60 10.60
N ILE A 7 -22.46 -0.92 9.51
CA ILE A 7 -22.15 0.52 9.51
C ILE A 7 -23.38 1.36 9.91
N ASP A 8 -24.57 0.85 9.66
CA ASP A 8 -25.87 1.46 9.95
C ASP A 8 -26.32 1.32 11.42
N VAL A 9 -25.71 0.43 12.20
CA VAL A 9 -26.20 0.08 13.55
C VAL A 9 -25.41 0.74 14.68
N SER A 10 -24.20 1.21 14.40
CA SER A 10 -23.24 1.60 15.45
C SER A 10 -23.07 3.13 15.54
N PRO A 11 -23.49 3.79 16.65
CA PRO A 11 -23.35 5.24 16.80
C PRO A 11 -21.90 5.68 17.02
N ASN A 12 -21.01 4.78 17.44
CA ASN A 12 -19.62 5.08 17.81
C ASN A 12 -18.58 4.53 16.80
N LEU A 13 -18.80 4.78 15.50
CA LEU A 13 -17.86 4.36 14.44
C LEU A 13 -16.44 4.95 14.62
N ASP A 14 -16.33 6.13 15.22
CA ASP A 14 -15.03 6.81 15.41
C ASP A 14 -14.10 6.02 16.33
N LEU A 15 -14.62 5.47 17.43
CA LEU A 15 -13.85 4.63 18.34
C LEU A 15 -13.40 3.31 17.68
N TRP A 16 -14.21 2.79 16.75
CA TRP A 16 -13.86 1.59 16.01
C TRP A 16 -12.71 1.85 15.04
N ILE A 17 -12.73 2.99 14.34
CA ILE A 17 -11.64 3.44 13.46
C ILE A 17 -10.34 3.56 14.24
N ASP A 18 -10.36 4.26 15.37
CA ASP A 18 -9.15 4.48 16.18
C ASP A 18 -8.57 3.17 16.74
N LYS A 19 -9.41 2.17 17.04
CA LYS A 19 -8.96 0.91 17.66
C LYS A 19 -8.56 -0.17 16.65
N HIS A 20 -9.21 -0.23 15.49
CA HIS A 20 -9.12 -1.38 14.58
C HIS A 20 -8.79 -1.02 13.13
N CYS A 21 -8.74 0.26 12.76
CA CYS A 21 -8.48 0.67 11.38
C CYS A 21 -7.13 1.35 11.17
N LEU A 22 -6.45 1.81 12.22
CA LEU A 22 -5.18 2.55 12.08
C LEU A 22 -4.04 1.71 11.50
N ASP A 23 -4.05 0.40 11.73
CA ASP A 23 -3.09 -0.57 11.26
C ASP A 23 -3.57 -1.36 10.02
N ALA A 24 -4.77 -1.06 9.52
CA ALA A 24 -5.31 -1.77 8.37
C ALA A 24 -4.63 -1.31 7.06
N ASP A 25 -4.04 -2.26 6.34
CA ASP A 25 -3.40 -2.00 5.04
C ASP A 25 -4.40 -1.82 3.89
N VAL A 26 -5.53 -2.52 3.96
CA VAL A 26 -6.56 -2.57 2.92
C VAL A 26 -7.94 -2.63 3.56
N PHE A 27 -8.87 -1.84 3.03
CA PHE A 27 -10.28 -1.82 3.39
C PHE A 27 -11.11 -2.41 2.26
N VAL A 28 -12.13 -3.18 2.61
CA VAL A 28 -13.08 -3.75 1.65
C VAL A 28 -14.49 -3.32 2.04
N LEU A 29 -15.14 -2.55 1.17
CA LEU A 29 -16.54 -2.17 1.29
C LEU A 29 -17.39 -3.20 0.56
N VAL A 30 -18.16 -3.99 1.31
CA VAL A 30 -19.10 -4.96 0.75
C VAL A 30 -20.46 -4.28 0.60
N ALA A 31 -20.74 -3.77 -0.60
CA ALA A 31 -22.00 -3.13 -0.93
C ALA A 31 -23.02 -4.16 -1.39
N ASN A 32 -24.30 -3.98 -1.05
CA ASN A 32 -25.38 -4.77 -1.63
C ASN A 32 -25.69 -4.26 -3.03
N ALA A 33 -25.44 -5.06 -4.07
CA ALA A 33 -25.63 -4.65 -5.46
C ALA A 33 -27.09 -4.53 -5.89
N GLU A 34 -28.04 -5.05 -5.10
CA GLU A 34 -29.49 -4.82 -5.29
C GLU A 34 -29.89 -3.38 -4.91
N SER A 35 -29.01 -2.65 -4.21
CA SER A 35 -29.25 -1.30 -3.71
C SER A 35 -28.08 -0.37 -4.07
N THR A 36 -28.32 0.94 -4.10
CA THR A 36 -27.22 1.90 -4.28
C THR A 36 -26.41 2.07 -2.99
N LEU A 37 -25.11 2.38 -3.15
CA LEU A 37 -24.24 2.71 -2.02
C LEU A 37 -24.87 3.79 -1.12
N MET A 38 -25.02 3.48 0.15
CA MET A 38 -25.71 4.33 1.12
C MET A 38 -24.81 5.46 1.61
N VAL A 39 -25.44 6.56 2.01
CA VAL A 39 -24.73 7.73 2.57
C VAL A 39 -23.99 7.37 3.86
N THR A 40 -24.55 6.47 4.68
CA THR A 40 -23.91 5.97 5.90
C THR A 40 -22.59 5.26 5.62
N GLU A 41 -22.57 4.38 4.61
CA GLU A 41 -21.37 3.68 4.14
C GLU A 41 -20.33 4.68 3.64
N LYS A 42 -20.76 5.66 2.83
CA LYS A 42 -19.86 6.73 2.35
C LYS A 42 -19.24 7.53 3.49
N ASN A 43 -20.05 7.96 4.45
CA ASN A 43 -19.61 8.77 5.59
C ASN A 43 -18.56 8.04 6.45
N PHE A 44 -18.68 6.73 6.61
CA PHE A 44 -17.67 5.93 7.29
C PHE A 44 -16.30 6.05 6.59
N PHE A 45 -16.27 5.89 5.27
CA PHE A 45 -15.02 5.97 4.50
C PHE A 45 -14.47 7.39 4.37
N HIS A 46 -15.32 8.42 4.42
CA HIS A 46 -14.86 9.81 4.58
C HIS A 46 -14.07 9.98 5.87
N LYS A 47 -14.61 9.50 7.00
CA LYS A 47 -13.90 9.52 8.30
C LYS A 47 -12.59 8.72 8.26
N VAL A 48 -12.58 7.55 7.63
CA VAL A 48 -11.35 6.77 7.42
C VAL A 48 -10.31 7.57 6.61
N SER A 49 -10.74 8.25 5.54
CA SER A 49 -9.85 9.06 4.69
C SER A 49 -9.38 10.35 5.37
N GLU A 50 -10.05 10.84 6.40
CA GLU A 50 -9.57 11.94 7.26
C GLU A 50 -8.45 11.47 8.20
N ARG A 51 -8.50 10.22 8.66
CA ARG A 51 -7.52 9.65 9.60
C ARG A 51 -6.31 9.04 8.90
N LEU A 52 -6.51 8.45 7.73
CA LEU A 52 -5.47 7.75 6.96
C LEU A 52 -5.22 8.47 5.64
N SER A 53 -3.95 8.77 5.35
CA SER A 53 -3.59 9.36 4.06
C SER A 53 -3.61 8.30 2.96
N LYS A 54 -4.58 8.38 2.05
CA LYS A 54 -4.75 7.48 0.87
C LYS A 54 -4.88 6.00 1.25
N PRO A 55 -5.93 5.59 1.98
CA PRO A 55 -6.22 4.19 2.25
C PRO A 55 -6.44 3.39 0.94
N ASN A 56 -6.04 2.12 0.94
CA ASN A 56 -6.36 1.19 -0.14
C ASN A 56 -7.79 0.68 0.08
N ILE A 57 -8.75 1.15 -0.71
CA ILE A 57 -10.16 0.78 -0.58
C ILE A 57 -10.59 -0.01 -1.81
N PHE A 58 -11.18 -1.19 -1.58
CA PHE A 58 -11.86 -2.03 -2.57
C PHE A 58 -13.37 -1.96 -2.34
N ILE A 59 -14.16 -2.01 -3.42
CA ILE A 59 -15.62 -2.08 -3.36
C ILE A 59 -16.08 -3.37 -4.04
N LEU A 60 -16.75 -4.22 -3.28
CA LEU A 60 -17.40 -5.42 -3.76
C LEU A 60 -18.90 -5.18 -3.80
N ASN A 61 -19.46 -5.01 -5.01
CA ASN A 61 -20.90 -5.06 -5.22
C ASN A 61 -21.32 -6.54 -5.15
N ASN A 62 -21.70 -6.99 -3.96
CA ASN A 62 -22.06 -8.37 -3.66
C ASN A 62 -23.53 -8.64 -3.97
N ARG A 63 -23.91 -9.92 -4.05
CA ARG A 63 -25.24 -10.41 -4.50
C ARG A 63 -25.53 -10.14 -5.97
N TRP A 64 -24.48 -10.06 -6.80
CA TRP A 64 -24.64 -9.83 -8.24
C TRP A 64 -25.34 -10.99 -8.98
N ASP A 65 -25.49 -12.15 -8.34
CA ASP A 65 -26.31 -13.26 -8.81
C ASP A 65 -27.81 -12.93 -8.87
N ALA A 66 -28.31 -12.00 -8.05
CA ALA A 66 -29.71 -11.57 -8.09
C ALA A 66 -30.06 -10.88 -9.42
N SER A 67 -29.11 -10.14 -10.01
CA SER A 67 -29.30 -9.43 -11.28
C SER A 67 -29.32 -10.34 -12.51
N ALA A 68 -28.95 -11.62 -12.35
CA ALA A 68 -28.84 -12.57 -13.46
C ALA A 68 -30.20 -12.93 -14.10
N SER A 69 -31.32 -12.65 -13.42
CA SER A 69 -32.66 -12.87 -13.98
C SER A 69 -33.08 -11.85 -15.04
N GLU A 70 -32.37 -10.72 -15.17
CA GLU A 70 -32.73 -9.62 -16.07
C GLU A 70 -31.55 -9.18 -16.97
N PRO A 71 -31.18 -10.00 -17.97
CA PRO A 71 -29.98 -9.77 -18.80
C PRO A 71 -30.03 -8.50 -19.66
N GLU A 72 -31.22 -7.98 -19.99
CA GLU A 72 -31.37 -6.75 -20.78
C GLU A 72 -31.03 -5.47 -20.00
N ILE A 73 -31.12 -5.53 -18.66
CA ILE A 73 -30.97 -4.39 -17.77
C ILE A 73 -29.65 -4.46 -17.00
N ILE A 74 -29.08 -5.66 -16.83
CA ILE A 74 -27.86 -5.90 -16.04
C ILE A 74 -26.67 -5.03 -16.46
N GLU A 75 -26.46 -4.81 -17.76
CA GLU A 75 -25.34 -4.00 -18.25
C GLU A 75 -25.51 -2.52 -17.89
N LYS A 76 -26.74 -2.00 -18.00
CA LYS A 76 -27.06 -0.61 -17.60
C LYS A 76 -26.89 -0.41 -16.11
N VAL A 77 -27.36 -1.37 -15.31
CA VAL A 77 -27.20 -1.34 -13.84
C VAL A 77 -25.72 -1.43 -13.47
N ARG A 78 -24.97 -2.36 -14.07
CA ARG A 78 -23.52 -2.50 -13.86
C ARG A 78 -22.79 -1.18 -14.13
N LYS A 79 -23.08 -0.55 -15.27
CA LYS A 79 -22.50 0.74 -15.63
C LYS A 79 -22.83 1.82 -14.60
N GLN A 80 -24.07 1.88 -14.14
CA GLN A 80 -24.51 2.87 -13.16
C GLN A 80 -23.81 2.69 -11.81
N HIS A 81 -23.69 1.45 -11.31
CA HIS A 81 -22.93 1.15 -10.10
C HIS A 81 -21.44 1.48 -10.27
N LEU A 82 -20.86 1.10 -11.40
CA LEU A 82 -19.45 1.37 -11.68
C LEU A 82 -19.18 2.88 -11.67
N GLU A 83 -19.98 3.68 -12.39
CA GLU A 83 -19.82 5.13 -12.43
C GLU A 83 -19.91 5.77 -11.05
N ARG A 84 -20.90 5.36 -10.23
CA ARG A 84 -21.05 5.87 -8.85
C ARG A 84 -19.88 5.47 -7.95
N ASN A 85 -19.44 4.22 -8.04
CA ASN A 85 -18.35 3.71 -7.21
C ASN A 85 -17.01 4.37 -7.61
N LEU A 86 -16.79 4.59 -8.90
CA LEU A 86 -15.61 5.33 -9.39
C LEU A 86 -15.64 6.79 -8.94
N ALA A 87 -16.78 7.47 -9.06
CA ALA A 87 -16.93 8.85 -8.57
C ALA A 87 -16.66 8.93 -7.06
N PHE A 88 -17.15 7.95 -6.29
CA PHE A 88 -16.88 7.88 -4.86
C PHE A 88 -15.38 7.74 -4.54
N LEU A 89 -14.66 6.84 -5.21
CA LEU A 89 -13.22 6.64 -4.95
C LEU A 89 -12.33 7.78 -5.47
N VAL A 90 -12.68 8.37 -6.62
CA VAL A 90 -11.85 9.33 -7.34
C VAL A 90 -12.19 10.78 -6.96
N ASP A 91 -13.47 11.14 -6.99
CA ASP A 91 -13.91 12.53 -6.84
C ASP A 91 -14.19 12.87 -5.37
N GLU A 92 -14.87 11.98 -4.66
CA GLU A 92 -15.25 12.18 -3.26
C GLU A 92 -14.08 11.90 -2.30
N LEU A 93 -13.53 10.67 -2.32
CA LEU A 93 -12.44 10.28 -1.41
C LEU A 93 -11.04 10.68 -1.90
N LYS A 94 -10.84 10.83 -3.23
CA LYS A 94 -9.54 11.18 -3.84
C LYS A 94 -8.40 10.22 -3.46
N VAL A 95 -8.73 8.94 -3.28
CA VAL A 95 -7.77 7.89 -2.84
C VAL A 95 -7.12 7.15 -4.00
N ALA A 96 -7.67 7.26 -5.20
CA ALA A 96 -7.19 6.60 -6.41
C ALA A 96 -7.44 7.48 -7.64
N ASN A 97 -6.66 7.28 -8.70
CA ASN A 97 -7.03 7.78 -10.03
C ASN A 97 -8.07 6.85 -10.68
N ARG A 98 -8.66 7.27 -11.80
CA ARG A 98 -9.73 6.51 -12.44
C ARG A 98 -9.34 5.08 -12.85
N GLN A 99 -8.17 4.90 -13.46
CA GLN A 99 -7.67 3.57 -13.85
C GLN A 99 -7.47 2.67 -12.64
N GLN A 100 -6.88 3.20 -11.57
CA GLN A 100 -6.70 2.46 -10.31
C GLN A 100 -8.02 2.13 -9.64
N ALA A 101 -9.04 2.99 -9.77
CA ALA A 101 -10.36 2.77 -9.20
C ALA A 101 -11.13 1.67 -9.97
N GLU A 102 -10.95 1.56 -11.28
CA GLU A 102 -11.50 0.45 -12.09
C GLU A 102 -10.95 -0.91 -11.62
N ASP A 103 -9.69 -0.95 -11.18
CA ASP A 103 -9.07 -2.14 -10.58
C ASP A 103 -9.47 -2.41 -9.12
N ARG A 104 -10.34 -1.58 -8.53
CA ARG A 104 -10.78 -1.68 -7.12
C ARG A 104 -12.28 -1.96 -6.97
N VAL A 105 -13.05 -1.95 -8.05
CA VAL A 105 -14.51 -2.16 -8.03
C VAL A 105 -14.86 -3.47 -8.75
N PHE A 106 -15.56 -4.36 -8.06
CA PHE A 106 -15.91 -5.68 -8.56
C PHE A 106 -17.40 -5.98 -8.36
N PHE A 107 -17.95 -6.84 -9.21
CA PHE A 107 -19.32 -7.34 -9.18
C PHE A 107 -19.32 -8.84 -8.96
N VAL A 108 -19.74 -9.27 -7.77
CA VAL A 108 -19.50 -10.63 -7.30
C VAL A 108 -20.70 -11.26 -6.61
N SER A 109 -20.67 -12.59 -6.49
CA SER A 109 -21.53 -13.33 -5.57
C SER A 109 -20.68 -14.15 -4.61
N ALA A 110 -20.48 -13.64 -3.39
CA ALA A 110 -19.76 -14.38 -2.35
C ALA A 110 -20.43 -15.72 -2.01
N ARG A 111 -21.77 -15.77 -2.11
CA ARG A 111 -22.56 -16.99 -1.89
C ARG A 111 -22.23 -18.08 -2.90
N GLU A 112 -22.23 -17.75 -4.19
CA GLU A 112 -21.90 -18.72 -5.24
C GLU A 112 -20.45 -19.20 -5.13
N VAL A 113 -19.51 -18.27 -4.86
CA VAL A 113 -18.09 -18.60 -4.71
C VAL A 113 -17.85 -19.53 -3.52
N LEU A 114 -18.46 -19.24 -2.37
CA LEU A 114 -18.36 -20.09 -1.18
C LEU A 114 -18.90 -21.49 -1.47
N ASN A 115 -20.10 -21.59 -2.05
CA ASN A 115 -20.72 -22.87 -2.38
C ASN A 115 -19.87 -23.68 -3.37
N ALA A 116 -19.30 -23.02 -4.38
CA ALA A 116 -18.43 -23.66 -5.37
C ALA A 116 -17.11 -24.18 -4.76
N ARG A 117 -16.54 -23.47 -3.77
CA ARG A 117 -15.33 -23.89 -3.04
C ARG A 117 -15.61 -25.06 -2.09
N LEU A 118 -16.73 -25.01 -1.36
CA LEU A 118 -17.16 -26.10 -0.48
C LEU A 118 -17.38 -27.39 -1.26
N ARG A 119 -18.03 -27.32 -2.43
CA ARG A 119 -18.20 -28.47 -3.33
C ARG A 119 -16.86 -29.03 -3.82
N LYS A 120 -15.94 -28.15 -4.24
CA LYS A 120 -14.59 -28.56 -4.66
C LYS A 120 -13.87 -29.33 -3.54
N GLN A 121 -13.97 -28.84 -2.30
CA GLN A 121 -13.36 -29.48 -1.14
C GLN A 121 -13.95 -30.86 -0.85
N GLN A 122 -15.24 -31.06 -1.18
CA GLN A 122 -15.93 -32.35 -1.09
C GLN A 122 -15.69 -33.27 -2.31
N GLY A 123 -14.84 -32.85 -3.27
CA GLY A 123 -14.59 -33.61 -4.51
C GLY A 123 -15.72 -33.53 -5.53
N LEU A 124 -16.71 -32.66 -5.33
CA LEU A 124 -17.84 -32.47 -6.23
C LEU A 124 -17.51 -31.42 -7.31
N PRO A 125 -18.09 -31.52 -8.52
CA PRO A 125 -17.86 -30.52 -9.55
C PRO A 125 -18.41 -29.14 -9.15
N GLN A 126 -17.63 -28.09 -9.43
CA GLN A 126 -17.94 -26.71 -9.02
C GLN A 126 -19.09 -26.10 -9.82
N HIS A 127 -19.28 -26.53 -11.06
CA HIS A 127 -20.23 -25.96 -12.01
C HIS A 127 -21.59 -26.70 -12.06
N SER A 128 -21.75 -27.78 -11.30
CA SER A 128 -22.97 -28.62 -11.32
C SER A 128 -23.90 -28.34 -10.12
N GLY A 129 -23.99 -27.07 -9.71
CA GLY A 129 -24.80 -26.65 -8.58
C GLY A 129 -26.27 -26.40 -8.89
N ILE A 130 -27.17 -27.07 -8.18
CA ILE A 130 -28.55 -26.59 -7.99
C ILE A 130 -28.45 -25.20 -7.36
N GLY A 131 -29.02 -24.19 -8.03
CA GLY A 131 -29.07 -22.80 -7.55
C GLY A 131 -27.94 -21.88 -8.01
N LEU A 132 -27.14 -22.27 -9.00
CA LEU A 132 -26.24 -21.33 -9.70
C LEU A 132 -27.05 -20.53 -10.73
N ALA A 133 -26.95 -19.20 -10.68
CA ALA A 133 -27.61 -18.36 -11.67
C ALA A 133 -26.80 -18.30 -12.97
N GLU A 134 -27.45 -17.96 -14.08
CA GLU A 134 -26.78 -17.75 -15.36
C GLU A 134 -25.61 -16.76 -15.22
N GLY A 135 -24.50 -16.99 -15.93
CA GLY A 135 -23.30 -16.15 -15.81
C GLY A 135 -22.42 -16.41 -14.58
N PHE A 136 -22.66 -17.49 -13.82
CA PHE A 136 -21.84 -17.88 -12.65
C PHE A 136 -20.33 -17.85 -12.93
N GLN A 137 -19.88 -18.40 -14.06
CA GLN A 137 -18.45 -18.43 -14.40
C GLN A 137 -17.83 -17.02 -14.45
N GLY A 138 -18.55 -16.06 -15.05
CA GLY A 138 -18.09 -14.66 -15.09
C GLY A 138 -17.94 -14.07 -13.69
N ARG A 139 -18.94 -14.26 -12.83
CA ARG A 139 -18.89 -13.80 -11.42
C ARG A 139 -17.78 -14.50 -10.62
N TYR A 140 -17.56 -15.79 -10.86
CA TYR A 140 -16.51 -16.55 -10.21
C TYR A 140 -15.12 -16.05 -10.62
N PHE A 141 -14.88 -15.82 -11.91
CA PHE A 141 -13.63 -15.24 -12.40
C PHE A 141 -13.42 -13.82 -11.89
N GLU A 142 -14.46 -13.01 -11.83
CA GLU A 142 -14.39 -11.64 -11.29
C GLU A 142 -14.00 -11.65 -9.80
N PHE A 143 -14.49 -12.62 -9.01
CA PHE A 143 -14.05 -12.80 -7.63
C PHE A 143 -12.58 -13.25 -7.51
N GLN A 144 -12.12 -14.13 -8.40
CA GLN A 144 -10.71 -14.53 -8.44
C GLN A 144 -9.79 -13.35 -8.83
N ASP A 145 -10.24 -12.50 -9.75
CA ASP A 145 -9.50 -11.29 -10.12
C ASP A 145 -9.41 -10.31 -8.95
N PHE A 146 -10.50 -10.15 -8.19
CA PHE A 146 -10.48 -9.42 -6.93
C PHE A 146 -9.43 -9.97 -5.97
N GLU A 147 -9.45 -11.27 -5.66
CA GLU A 147 -8.48 -11.88 -4.72
C GLU A 147 -7.05 -11.65 -5.17
N ARG A 148 -6.76 -11.83 -6.45
CA ARG A 148 -5.43 -11.58 -7.02
C ARG A 148 -5.01 -10.12 -6.82
N LYS A 149 -5.85 -9.16 -7.18
CA LYS A 149 -5.55 -7.73 -7.03
C LYS A 149 -5.45 -7.30 -5.57
N PHE A 150 -6.26 -7.91 -4.71
CA PHE A 150 -6.23 -7.71 -3.27
C PHE A 150 -4.92 -8.21 -2.65
N GLU A 151 -4.48 -9.43 -2.99
CA GLU A 151 -3.19 -9.99 -2.56
C GLU A 151 -1.99 -9.19 -3.07
N GLU A 152 -2.02 -8.74 -4.32
CA GLU A 152 -1.00 -7.84 -4.88
C GLU A 152 -0.94 -6.50 -4.13
N CYS A 153 -2.10 -5.97 -3.71
CA CYS A 153 -2.17 -4.73 -2.94
C CYS A 153 -1.63 -4.90 -1.52
N LEU A 154 -1.99 -5.99 -0.85
CA LEU A 154 -1.49 -6.34 0.48
C LEU A 154 0.02 -6.58 0.47
N SER A 155 0.53 -7.38 -0.46
CA SER A 155 1.96 -7.68 -0.55
C SER A 155 2.81 -6.44 -0.80
N LYS A 156 2.40 -5.55 -1.72
CA LYS A 156 3.08 -4.27 -1.98
C LYS A 156 3.04 -3.34 -0.75
N SER A 157 1.93 -3.31 -0.03
CA SER A 157 1.75 -2.44 1.15
C SER A 157 2.57 -2.94 2.35
N ALA A 158 2.56 -4.24 2.63
CA ALA A 158 3.34 -4.86 3.71
C ALA A 158 4.86 -4.73 3.49
N VAL A 159 5.33 -4.95 2.26
CA VAL A 159 6.76 -4.77 1.92
C VAL A 159 7.17 -3.31 2.03
N LYS A 160 6.32 -2.36 1.59
CA LYS A 160 6.62 -0.94 1.69
C LYS A 160 6.70 -0.47 3.14
N GLN A 161 5.79 -0.94 4.01
CA GLN A 161 5.83 -0.60 5.43
C GLN A 161 7.07 -1.19 6.13
N SER A 162 7.37 -2.47 5.95
CA SER A 162 8.53 -3.11 6.60
C SER A 162 9.85 -2.48 6.16
N LEU A 163 10.04 -2.26 4.85
CA LEU A 163 11.24 -1.61 4.31
C LEU A 163 11.35 -0.15 4.74
N SER A 164 10.24 0.58 4.85
CA SER A 164 10.27 1.98 5.27
C SER A 164 10.73 2.14 6.72
N SER A 165 10.31 1.25 7.61
CA SER A 165 10.71 1.22 9.02
C SER A 165 12.19 0.86 9.15
N THR A 166 12.64 -0.19 8.48
CA THR A 166 14.07 -0.58 8.47
C THR A 166 14.96 0.51 7.89
N ARG A 167 14.53 1.17 6.80
CA ARG A 167 15.30 2.25 6.16
C ARG A 167 15.39 3.52 7.02
N LYS A 168 14.36 3.82 7.81
CA LYS A 168 14.39 4.92 8.79
C LYS A 168 15.38 4.62 9.92
N GLU A 169 15.39 3.39 10.41
CA GLU A 169 16.33 2.93 11.44
C GLU A 169 17.78 2.97 10.92
N GLU A 170 18.02 2.45 9.71
CA GLU A 170 19.33 2.46 9.06
C GLU A 170 19.87 3.88 8.86
N LYS A 171 19.04 4.80 8.36
CA LYS A 171 19.42 6.22 8.23
C LYS A 171 19.71 6.88 9.57
N ARG A 172 18.96 6.54 10.62
CA ARG A 172 19.23 7.03 11.99
C ARG A 172 20.56 6.53 12.51
N LEU A 173 20.85 5.25 12.34
CA LEU A 173 22.12 4.64 12.74
C LEU A 173 23.29 5.23 11.94
N GLN A 174 23.12 5.41 10.63
CA GLN A 174 24.13 6.02 9.77
C GLN A 174 24.42 7.46 10.20
N ALA A 175 23.39 8.30 10.39
CA ALA A 175 23.53 9.67 10.86
C ALA A 175 24.14 9.76 12.28
N SER A 176 23.89 8.77 13.14
CA SER A 176 24.52 8.70 14.46
C SER A 176 25.99 8.26 14.40
N CYS A 177 26.36 7.42 13.44
CA CYS A 177 27.71 6.85 13.35
C CYS A 177 28.67 7.75 12.56
N GLU A 178 28.18 8.48 11.56
CA GLU A 178 28.97 9.34 10.65
C GLU A 178 29.86 10.38 11.37
N PRO A 179 29.38 11.11 12.41
CA PRO A 179 30.20 12.06 13.15
C PRO A 179 31.31 11.37 13.97
N SER A 180 31.03 10.17 14.47
CA SER A 180 31.98 9.38 15.26
C SER A 180 33.11 8.83 14.37
N TRP A 181 32.74 8.33 13.18
CA TRP A 181 33.69 7.89 12.16
C TRP A 181 34.56 9.01 11.62
N THR A 182 34.00 10.18 11.30
CA THR A 182 34.78 11.35 10.85
C THR A 182 35.73 11.86 11.93
N LYS A 183 35.31 11.86 13.20
CA LYS A 183 36.16 12.21 14.35
C LYS A 183 37.31 11.21 14.56
N PHE A 184 37.05 9.91 14.37
CA PHE A 184 38.08 8.87 14.42
C PHE A 184 39.10 9.01 13.28
N MET A 185 38.62 9.19 12.04
CA MET A 185 39.47 9.34 10.85
C MET A 185 40.34 10.61 10.92
N SER A 186 39.78 11.73 11.36
CA SER A 186 40.54 12.98 11.55
C SER A 186 41.60 12.87 12.64
N ARG A 187 41.33 12.14 13.74
CA ARG A 187 42.34 11.80 14.76
C ARG A 187 43.48 10.96 14.20
N GLN A 188 43.19 9.96 13.38
CA GLN A 188 44.21 9.13 12.72
C GLN A 188 45.07 9.94 11.74
N HIS A 189 44.47 10.81 10.93
CA HIS A 189 45.22 11.70 10.03
C HIS A 189 46.11 12.70 10.78
N ARG A 190 45.63 13.24 11.92
CA ARG A 190 46.42 14.16 12.77
C ARG A 190 47.58 13.44 13.46
N SER A 191 47.39 12.18 13.85
CA SER A 191 48.45 11.32 14.39
C SER A 191 49.54 11.02 13.36
N LYS A 192 49.15 10.62 12.13
CA LYS A 192 50.08 10.38 11.01
C LYS A 192 50.85 11.63 10.54
N ARG A 193 50.29 12.84 10.70
CA ARG A 193 50.99 14.10 10.40
C ARG A 193 52.03 14.47 11.46
N ARG A 194 51.83 14.06 12.73
CA ARG A 194 52.78 14.31 13.83
C ARG A 194 53.98 13.35 13.83
N SER A 195 53.89 12.23 13.14
CA SER A 195 54.95 11.21 13.04
C SER A 195 55.84 11.31 11.79
N ARG A 196 55.74 12.39 10.99
CA ARG A 196 56.74 12.68 9.94
C ARG A 196 57.99 13.31 10.59
N PRO A 197 59.21 12.78 10.38
CA PRO A 197 60.43 13.40 10.90
C PRO A 197 60.64 14.76 10.26
N PHE A 198 60.98 15.77 11.06
CA PHE A 198 61.55 17.04 10.61
C PHE A 198 62.86 16.74 9.86
N GLY A 199 62.81 16.78 8.52
CA GLY A 199 64.00 16.72 7.68
C GLY A 199 64.90 17.93 7.95
N MET A 200 66.16 17.64 8.29
CA MET A 200 67.19 18.58 8.73
C MET A 200 67.37 19.78 7.81
N SER A 201 67.34 20.97 8.41
CA SER A 201 67.89 22.21 7.87
C SER A 201 69.42 22.07 7.75
N LYS A 202 69.97 22.07 6.53
CA LYS A 202 71.42 22.20 6.33
C LYS A 202 71.87 23.59 6.81
N ARG A 203 72.80 23.59 7.77
CA ARG A 203 73.46 24.78 8.32
C ARG A 203 74.31 25.47 7.25
N ARG A 204 74.24 26.80 7.24
CA ARG A 204 75.22 27.70 6.61
C ARG A 204 76.54 27.61 7.39
N GLY A 205 77.65 27.48 6.69
CA GLY A 205 79.00 27.71 7.21
C GLY A 205 79.69 28.73 6.31
N CYS A 206 79.91 29.93 6.83
CA CYS A 206 80.78 30.96 6.24
C CYS A 206 82.25 30.61 6.46
N SER A 207 83.09 30.75 5.43
CA SER A 207 84.44 31.34 5.49
C SER A 207 84.92 31.43 4.03
N SER A 208 84.90 32.59 3.37
CA SER A 208 85.76 33.78 3.53
C SER A 208 86.75 33.86 2.36
N ARG A 209 86.80 35.05 1.75
CA ARG A 209 87.87 35.60 0.90
C ARG A 209 88.07 34.90 -0.44
N SER A 210 88.46 35.56 -1.52
CA SER A 210 88.42 36.94 -2.00
C SER A 210 89.02 36.85 -3.40
N SER A 211 88.82 37.89 -4.20
CA SER A 211 89.71 38.34 -5.27
C SER A 211 89.71 37.61 -6.62
N SER A 212 89.48 38.45 -7.65
CA SER A 212 90.02 38.44 -9.02
C SER A 212 89.28 37.57 -10.05
N CYS A 213 88.52 38.17 -10.96
CA CYS A 213 88.90 38.91 -12.18
C CYS A 213 89.09 38.00 -13.40
N SER A 214 88.20 38.27 -14.37
CA SER A 214 88.49 38.49 -15.79
C SER A 214 88.44 37.33 -16.79
N TYR A 215 87.60 37.63 -17.80
CA TYR A 215 87.43 37.10 -19.15
C TYR A 215 86.73 35.75 -19.33
#